data_AF-A0A6B9TLS1-F1
#
_entry.id   AF-A0A6B9TLS1-F1
#
_cell.length_a   1.000
_cell.length_b   1.000
_cell.length_c   1.000
_cell.angle_alpha   90.00
_cell.angle_beta   90.00
_cell.angle_gamma   90.00
#
_symmetry.space_group_name_H-M   'P 1'
#
loop_
_entity.id
_entity.type
_entity.pdbx_description
1 polymer ?
#
loop_
_entity_poly.entity_id
_entity_poly.type
_entity_poly.pdbx_seq_one_letter_code
_entity_poly.pdbx_strand_id
1 'polypeptide(L)'
;MIEVEGMMSEENPVLITFDGKFLELFFRSGMKFKHEKYPIKWIKKLEIKDEGKSRTLNYTMNFLAPVGFFPFESGGENLQELVDAVNRATGAF
;
A
#
# COMPACT_ATOMS: atom_id res chain seq x y z
N MET A 1 -7.09 2.56 12.74
CA MET A 1 -7.19 2.03 11.38
C MET A 1 -6.75 3.15 10.47
N ILE A 2 -5.78 2.91 9.59
CA ILE A 2 -5.23 3.90 8.67
C ILE A 2 -5.82 3.64 7.29
N GLU A 3 -6.23 4.71 6.63
CA GLU A 3 -6.83 4.67 5.30
C GLU A 3 -6.10 5.69 4.42
N VAL A 4 -5.71 5.24 3.23
CA VAL A 4 -5.04 6.05 2.22
C VAL A 4 -5.87 5.95 0.95
N GLU A 5 -6.55 7.04 0.61
CA GLU A 5 -7.20 7.16 -0.68
C GLU A 5 -6.15 7.35 -1.77
N GLY A 6 -6.23 6.49 -2.78
CA GLY A 6 -5.37 6.54 -3.94
C GLY A 6 -6.05 7.19 -5.13
N MET A 7 -5.42 7.01 -6.29
CA MET A 7 -5.94 7.55 -7.54
C MET A 7 -6.94 6.59 -8.16
N MET A 8 -7.96 7.13 -8.83
CA MET A 8 -8.85 6.37 -9.70
C MET A 8 -8.10 5.99 -10.99
N SER A 9 -7.27 4.94 -10.91
CA SER A 9 -6.52 4.37 -12.03
C SER A 9 -6.66 2.85 -12.01
N GLU A 10 -6.69 2.21 -13.18
CA GLU A 10 -6.97 0.77 -13.30
C GLU A 10 -5.89 -0.12 -12.67
N GLU A 11 -4.67 0.38 -12.58
CA GLU A 11 -3.48 -0.35 -12.10
C GLU A 11 -3.08 0.04 -10.67
N ASN A 12 -3.72 1.07 -10.10
CA ASN A 12 -3.41 1.58 -8.77
C ASN A 12 -4.55 1.31 -7.78
N PRO A 13 -4.23 1.10 -6.50
CA PRO A 13 -5.26 0.96 -5.49
C PRO A 13 -5.99 2.29 -5.32
N VAL A 14 -7.31 2.25 -5.38
CA VAL A 14 -8.19 3.38 -5.07
C VAL A 14 -8.28 3.62 -3.56
N LEU A 15 -8.05 2.57 -2.76
CA LEU A 15 -7.98 2.64 -1.31
C LEU A 15 -6.96 1.62 -0.82
N ILE A 16 -6.13 2.05 0.14
CA ILE A 16 -5.28 1.19 0.94
C ILE A 16 -5.69 1.33 2.40
N THR A 17 -5.90 0.22 3.09
CA THR A 17 -6.22 0.25 4.52
C THR A 17 -5.28 -0.63 5.32
N PHE A 18 -5.04 -0.22 6.57
CA PHE A 18 -4.26 -0.96 7.53
C PHE A 18 -4.90 -0.94 8.92
N ASP A 19 -5.20 -2.12 9.46
CA ASP A 19 -5.87 -2.27 10.76
C ASP A 19 -4.91 -2.67 11.91
N GLY A 20 -3.61 -2.79 11.62
CA GLY A 20 -2.61 -3.30 12.56
C GLY A 20 -2.26 -4.78 12.37
N LYS A 21 -3.08 -5.54 11.64
CA LYS A 21 -2.90 -6.98 11.38
C LYS A 21 -2.86 -7.30 9.89
N PHE A 22 -3.61 -6.57 9.07
CA PHE A 22 -3.75 -6.76 7.64
C PHE A 22 -3.55 -5.45 6.89
N LEU A 23 -2.83 -5.54 5.78
CA LEU A 23 -2.76 -4.51 4.75
C LEU A 23 -3.72 -4.93 3.63
N GLU A 24 -4.72 -4.10 3.33
CA GLU A 24 -5.74 -4.38 2.32
C GLU A 24 -5.63 -3.35 1.19
N LEU A 25 -5.60 -3.82 -0.05
CA LEU A 25 -5.51 -3.03 -1.27
C LEU A 25 -6.79 -3.22 -2.09
N PHE A 26 -7.46 -2.11 -2.39
CA PHE A 26 -8.68 -2.10 -3.19
C PHE A 26 -8.38 -1.46 -4.55
N PHE A 27 -8.62 -2.18 -5.63
CA PHE A 27 -8.40 -1.73 -7.01
C PHE A 27 -9.73 -1.65 -7.74
N ARG A 28 -9.82 -0.72 -8.69
CA ARG A 28 -10.97 -0.56 -9.58
C ARG A 28 -10.51 -0.62 -11.03
N SER A 29 -10.89 -1.66 -11.76
CA SER A 29 -10.66 -1.80 -13.20
C SER A 29 -12.01 -1.87 -13.93
N GLY A 30 -12.36 -0.80 -14.63
CA GLY A 30 -13.70 -0.60 -15.19
C GLY A 30 -14.84 -0.77 -14.16
N MET A 31 -15.70 -1.77 -14.38
CA MET A 31 -16.82 -2.14 -13.49
C MET A 31 -16.44 -3.19 -12.43
N LYS A 32 -15.21 -3.71 -12.44
CA LYS A 32 -14.76 -4.75 -11.50
C LYS A 32 -13.96 -4.15 -10.36
N PHE A 33 -14.28 -4.60 -9.16
CA PHE A 33 -13.48 -4.33 -7.96
C PHE A 33 -12.62 -5.55 -7.65
N LYS A 34 -11.32 -5.34 -7.50
CA LYS A 34 -10.38 -6.34 -7.02
C LYS A 34 -9.94 -5.95 -5.62
N HIS A 35 -9.91 -6.91 -4.71
CA HIS A 35 -9.48 -6.72 -3.33
C HIS A 35 -8.38 -7.72 -3.02
N GLU A 36 -7.24 -7.23 -2.55
CA GLU A 36 -6.14 -8.05 -2.08
C GLU A 36 -5.90 -7.78 -0.59
N LYS A 37 -5.80 -8.84 0.21
CA LYS A 37 -5.63 -8.78 1.65
C LYS A 37 -4.36 -9.52 2.08
N TYR A 38 -3.45 -8.80 2.70
CA TYR A 38 -2.14 -9.30 3.09
C TYR A 38 -1.96 -9.25 4.62
N PRO A 39 -1.71 -10.39 5.29
CA PRO A 39 -1.29 -10.41 6.69
C PRO A 39 0.02 -9.64 6.89
N ILE A 40 0.13 -8.86 7.97
CA ILE A 40 1.34 -8.06 8.24
C ILE A 40 2.62 -8.89 8.32
N LYS A 41 2.53 -10.13 8.83
CA LYS A 41 3.65 -11.10 8.86
C LYS A 41 4.21 -11.46 7.48
N TRP A 42 3.48 -11.17 6.40
CA TRP A 42 3.92 -11.38 5.03
C TRP A 42 4.64 -10.17 4.46
N ILE A 43 4.43 -8.99 5.04
CA ILE A 43 5.10 -7.76 4.61
C ILE A 43 6.46 -7.70 5.30
N LYS A 44 7.51 -7.58 4.49
CA LYS A 44 8.88 -7.37 4.96
C LYS A 44 9.14 -5.90 5.24
N LYS A 45 8.72 -5.05 4.31
CA LYS A 45 8.97 -3.61 4.33
C LYS A 45 7.95 -2.89 3.47
N LEU A 46 7.52 -1.71 3.93
CA LEU A 46 6.77 -0.74 3.15
C LEU A 46 7.59 0.55 3.09
N GLU A 47 7.74 1.15 1.91
CA GLU A 47 8.51 2.39 1.75
C GLU A 47 7.94 3.29 0.67
N ILE A 48 8.15 4.59 0.83
CA ILE A 48 7.85 5.60 -0.18
C ILE A 48 9.15 5.91 -0.91
N LYS A 49 9.11 5.90 -2.24
CA LYS A 49 10.18 6.48 -3.07
C LYS A 49 9.66 7.74 -3.75
N ASP A 50 10.35 8.84 -3.53
CA ASP A 50 10.10 10.08 -4.26
C ASP A 50 10.84 10.03 -5.61
N GLU A 51 10.10 9.93 -6.70
CA GLU A 51 10.63 10.01 -8.06
C GLU A 51 10.12 11.31 -8.73
N GLY A 52 10.75 12.43 -8.37
CA GLY A 52 10.42 13.75 -8.91
C GLY A 52 9.15 14.34 -8.31
N LYS A 53 8.06 14.41 -9.10
CA LYS A 53 6.75 14.96 -8.67
C LYS A 53 5.77 13.88 -8.18
N SER A 54 6.12 12.61 -8.30
CA SER A 54 5.27 11.48 -7.91
C SER A 54 5.89 10.73 -6.73
N ARG A 55 5.03 10.22 -5.84
CA ARG A 55 5.44 9.35 -4.73
C ARG A 55 5.03 7.94 -5.05
N THR A 56 5.97 7.01 -5.06
CA THR A 56 5.67 5.60 -5.33
C THR A 56 5.69 4.81 -4.03
N LEU A 57 4.56 4.17 -3.68
CA LEU A 57 4.49 3.24 -2.56
C LEU A 57 5.00 1.87 -3.01
N ASN A 58 6.03 1.38 -2.33
CA ASN A 58 6.64 0.08 -2.59
C ASN A 58 6.43 -0.82 -1.39
N TYR A 59 5.87 -2.01 -1.62
CA TYR A 59 5.83 -3.05 -0.61
C TYR A 59 6.66 -4.26 -1.04
N THR A 60 7.40 -4.83 -0.09
CA THR A 60 8.18 -6.06 -0.27
C THR A 60 7.63 -7.14 0.65
N MET A 61 7.47 -8.35 0.15
CA MET A 61 7.02 -9.50 0.95
C MET A 61 8.20 -10.34 1.49
N ASN A 62 7.94 -11.14 2.52
CA ASN A 62 8.92 -12.03 3.16
C ASN A 62 9.24 -13.30 2.33
N PHE A 63 8.47 -13.59 1.28
CA PHE A 63 8.65 -14.74 0.38
C PHE A 63 8.94 -14.24 -1.05
N LEU A 64 9.35 -15.13 -1.97
CA LEU A 64 9.65 -14.84 -3.39
C LEU A 64 8.39 -14.44 -4.20
N ALA A 65 7.69 -13.41 -3.76
CA ALA A 65 6.40 -12.94 -4.24
C ALA A 65 6.46 -11.43 -4.54
N PRO A 66 5.51 -10.90 -5.33
CA PRO A 66 5.74 -9.69 -6.10
C PRO A 66 6.03 -8.47 -5.22
N VAL A 67 6.93 -7.63 -5.73
CA VAL A 67 7.08 -6.25 -5.29
C VAL A 67 5.98 -5.46 -6.00
N GLY A 68 5.08 -4.86 -5.25
CA GLY A 68 4.09 -3.95 -5.82
C GLY A 68 4.59 -2.51 -5.77
N PHE A 69 4.35 -1.78 -6.85
CA PHE A 69 4.71 -0.38 -7.03
C PHE A 69 3.45 0.39 -7.37
N PHE A 70 3.08 1.37 -6.55
CA PHE A 70 1.91 2.21 -6.79
C PHE A 70 2.33 3.67 -6.84
N PRO A 71 2.46 4.26 -8.04
CA PRO A 71 2.67 5.70 -8.17
C PRO A 71 1.42 6.49 -7.76
N PHE A 72 1.63 7.53 -6.95
CA PHE A 72 0.62 8.50 -6.55
C PHE A 72 1.00 9.87 -7.12
N GLU A 73 0.32 10.27 -8.19
CA GLU A 73 0.38 11.64 -8.75
C GLU A 73 -0.63 12.58 -8.05
N SER A 74 -1.66 12.04 -7.41
CA SER A 74 -2.65 12.73 -6.56
C SER A 74 -3.19 11.78 -5.48
N GLY A 75 -3.82 12.32 -4.43
CA GLY A 75 -4.20 11.55 -3.25
C GLY A 75 -2.98 11.16 -2.39
N GLY A 76 -3.09 10.11 -1.58
CA GLY A 76 -1.97 9.61 -0.80
C GLY A 76 -1.58 10.47 0.41
N GLU A 77 -2.49 11.32 0.91
CA GLU A 77 -2.21 12.27 2.00
C GLU A 77 -1.69 11.57 3.28
N ASN A 78 -2.16 10.34 3.54
CA ASN A 78 -1.78 9.54 4.71
C ASN A 78 -0.73 8.45 4.41
N LEU A 79 -0.03 8.52 3.25
CA LEU A 79 0.95 7.49 2.86
C LEU A 79 2.08 7.33 3.88
N GLN A 80 2.59 8.44 4.42
CA GLN A 80 3.68 8.39 5.39
C GLN A 80 3.23 7.72 6.70
N GLU A 81 2.03 8.07 7.19
CA GLU A 81 1.46 7.46 8.39
C GLU A 81 1.24 5.95 8.21
N LEU A 82 0.74 5.53 7.03
CA LEU A 82 0.62 4.13 6.66
C LEU A 82 1.97 3.41 6.70
N VAL A 83 2.99 3.98 6.07
CA VAL A 83 4.35 3.41 6.03
C VAL A 83 4.93 3.25 7.43
N ASP A 84 4.81 4.27 8.27
CA ASP A 84 5.33 4.25 9.63
C ASP A 84 4.61 3.20 10.48
N ALA A 85 3.28 3.11 10.37
CA ALA A 85 2.49 2.13 11.12
C ALA A 85 2.75 0.69 10.67
N VAL A 86 2.86 0.44 9.37
CA VAL A 86 3.19 -0.89 8.82
C VAL A 86 4.60 -1.30 9.25
N ASN A 87 5.59 -0.42 9.11
CA ASN A 87 6.97 -0.73 9.51
C ASN A 87 7.12 -0.91 11.03
N ARG A 88 6.36 -0.16 11.83
CA ARG A 88 6.30 -0.39 13.28
C ARG A 88 5.71 -1.76 13.61
N ALA A 89 4.67 -2.16 12.87
CA ALA A 89 4.03 -3.45 13.07
C ALA A 89 4.90 -4.62 12.56
N THR A 90 5.71 -4.45 11.51
CA THR A 90 6.64 -5.50 11.04
C THR A 90 7.91 -5.58 11.88
N GLY A 91 8.41 -4.46 12.40
CA GLY A 91 9.59 -4.41 13.27
C GLY A 91 9.33 -4.76 14.75
N ALA A 92 8.07 -4.90 15.14
CA ALA A 92 7.66 -5.35 16.48
C ALA A 92 7.61 -6.89 16.63
N PHE A 93 7.85 -7.64 15.55
CA PHE A 93 7.99 -9.10 15.55
C PHE A 93 9.45 -9.52 15.42
#